data_AF-A0A2U2XFF9-F1
#
_entry.id   AF-A0A2U2XFF9-F1
#
_cell.length_a   1.000
_cell.length_b   1.000
_cell.length_c   1.000
_cell.angle_alpha   90.00
_cell.angle_beta   90.00
_cell.angle_gamma   90.00
#
_symmetry.space_group_name_H-M   'P 1'
#
loop_
_entity.id
_entity.type
_entity.pdbx_description
1 polymer ?
#
loop_
_entity_poly.entity_id
_entity_poly.type
_entity_poly.pdbx_seq_one_letter_code
_entity_poly.pdbx_strand_id
1 'polypeptide(L)'
;MLLVIDIQQTIANIAWITLFILLFLIGYRIVVHRMKRGQIEKKLYLTLHPIEKDPANGVVPIFIEMNTPMNVELSVFSTDDSFNKVIESKTFKKGGNVIQLDTTKLENGFYFYQAKTENQKTRKLIEIRN
;
A
#
# COMPACT_ATOMS: atom_id res chain seq x y z
N MET A 1 2.47 -47.79 -49.51
CA MET A 1 2.06 -46.37 -49.61
C MET A 1 1.22 -45.91 -48.42
N LEU A 2 0.32 -46.76 -47.88
CA LEU A 2 -0.50 -46.43 -46.69
C LEU A 2 0.31 -46.19 -45.40
N LEU A 3 1.35 -47.00 -45.11
CA LEU A 3 2.19 -46.84 -43.90
C LEU A 3 3.02 -45.54 -43.85
N VAL A 4 3.38 -44.97 -45.01
CA VAL A 4 4.19 -43.74 -45.08
C VAL A 4 3.36 -42.51 -44.73
N ILE A 5 2.07 -42.53 -45.09
CA ILE A 5 1.12 -41.45 -44.79
C ILE A 5 0.88 -41.37 -43.27
N ASP A 6 0.75 -42.50 -42.59
CA ASP A 6 0.60 -42.56 -41.12
C ASP A 6 1.82 -42.01 -40.37
N ILE A 7 3.03 -42.33 -40.82
CA ILE A 7 4.27 -41.85 -40.17
C ILE A 7 4.42 -40.33 -40.36
N GLN A 8 4.15 -39.81 -41.56
CA GLN A 8 4.20 -38.37 -41.82
C GLN A 8 3.17 -37.59 -40.99
N GLN A 9 1.94 -38.11 -40.86
CA GLN A 9 0.90 -37.49 -40.04
C GLN A 9 1.25 -37.54 -38.54
N THR A 10 1.84 -38.64 -38.06
CA THR A 10 2.26 -38.77 -36.67
C THR A 10 3.36 -37.77 -36.30
N ILE A 11 4.36 -37.59 -37.17
CA ILE A 11 5.44 -36.62 -36.97
C ILE A 11 4.88 -35.19 -36.97
N ALA A 12 3.98 -34.87 -37.91
CA ALA A 12 3.35 -33.56 -37.98
C ALA A 12 2.53 -33.24 -36.73
N ASN A 13 1.82 -34.23 -36.17
CA ASN A 13 1.03 -34.05 -34.95
C ASN A 13 1.92 -33.78 -33.73
N ILE A 14 3.04 -34.49 -33.58
CA ILE A 14 3.99 -34.26 -32.47
C ILE A 14 4.62 -32.87 -32.60
N ALA A 15 4.97 -32.44 -33.81
CA ALA A 15 5.50 -31.09 -34.08
C ALA A 15 4.49 -30.00 -33.70
N TRP A 16 3.20 -30.19 -34.01
CA TRP A 16 2.15 -29.25 -33.62
C TRP A 16 1.93 -29.19 -32.10
N ILE A 17 1.94 -30.33 -31.41
CA ILE A 17 1.78 -30.39 -29.96
C ILE A 17 2.94 -29.67 -29.26
N THR A 18 4.17 -29.95 -29.68
CA THR A 18 5.37 -29.30 -29.13
C THR A 18 5.39 -27.79 -29.39
N LEU A 19 4.97 -27.36 -30.58
CA LEU A 19 4.82 -25.93 -30.92
C LEU A 19 3.77 -25.25 -30.02
N PHE A 20 2.65 -25.92 -29.77
CA PHE A 20 1.58 -25.40 -28.92
C PHE A 20 2.04 -25.24 -27.46
N ILE A 21 2.76 -26.23 -26.93
CA ILE A 21 3.35 -26.17 -25.58
C ILE A 21 4.35 -25.00 -25.48
N LEU A 22 5.17 -24.79 -26.51
CA LEU A 22 6.12 -23.67 -26.54
C LEU A 22 5.40 -22.32 -26.54
N LEU A 23 4.37 -22.16 -27.39
CA LEU A 23 3.55 -20.95 -27.42
C LEU A 23 2.84 -20.71 -26.09
N PHE A 24 2.34 -21.77 -25.45
CA PHE A 24 1.70 -21.69 -24.15
C PHE A 24 2.67 -21.20 -23.06
N LEU A 25 3.90 -21.71 -23.03
CA LEU A 25 4.94 -21.26 -22.10
C LEU A 25 5.30 -19.79 -22.29
N ILE A 26 5.42 -19.33 -23.54
CA ILE A 26 5.69 -17.93 -23.86
C ILE A 26 4.52 -17.05 -23.40
N GLY A 27 3.29 -17.45 -23.72
CA GLY A 27 2.07 -16.78 -23.31
C GLY A 27 1.97 -16.64 -21.78
N TYR A 28 2.18 -17.74 -21.06
CA TYR A 28 2.23 -17.76 -19.60
C TYR A 28 3.25 -16.76 -19.04
N ARG A 29 4.48 -16.74 -19.58
CA ARG A 29 5.52 -15.83 -19.11
C ARG A 29 5.16 -14.36 -19.32
N ILE A 30 4.53 -14.03 -20.45
CA ILE A 30 4.06 -12.68 -20.76
C ILE A 30 2.94 -12.26 -19.80
N VAL A 31 1.97 -13.15 -19.53
CA VAL A 31 0.87 -12.89 -18.59
C VAL A 31 1.42 -12.60 -17.20
N VAL A 32 2.32 -13.45 -16.68
CA VAL A 32 2.94 -13.24 -15.36
C VAL A 32 3.74 -11.94 -15.32
N HIS A 33 4.49 -11.61 -16.37
CA HIS A 33 5.25 -10.36 -16.42
C HIS A 33 4.33 -9.13 -16.45
N ARG A 34 3.21 -9.20 -17.18
CA ARG A 34 2.22 -8.13 -17.24
C ARG A 34 1.54 -7.93 -15.87
N MET A 35 1.28 -9.00 -15.12
CA MET A 35 0.69 -8.91 -13.78
C MET A 35 1.66 -8.32 -12.74
N LYS A 36 2.98 -8.46 -12.92
CA LYS A 36 3.98 -7.85 -12.02
C LYS A 36 4.04 -6.31 -12.12
N ARG A 37 3.47 -5.69 -13.15
CA ARG A 37 3.43 -4.21 -13.30
C ARG A 37 2.52 -3.50 -12.29
N GLY A 38 1.70 -4.25 -11.55
CA GLY A 38 0.89 -3.72 -10.45
C GLY A 38 1.51 -3.89 -9.06
N GLN A 39 2.78 -4.30 -8.95
CA GLN A 39 3.43 -4.38 -7.65
C GLN A 39 3.61 -2.98 -7.08
N ILE A 40 2.70 -2.65 -6.18
CA ILE A 40 2.73 -1.50 -5.29
C ILE A 40 4.16 -1.34 -4.75
N GLU A 41 4.84 -0.26 -5.14
CA GLU A 41 6.19 0.04 -4.69
C GLU A 41 6.15 0.37 -3.20
N LYS A 42 6.30 -0.66 -2.34
CA LYS A 42 6.30 -0.51 -0.87
C LYS A 42 7.26 0.55 -0.35
N LYS A 43 8.26 0.95 -1.14
CA LYS A 43 9.19 2.05 -0.84
C LYS A 43 8.49 3.41 -0.76
N LEU A 44 7.40 3.60 -1.51
CA LEU A 44 6.61 4.84 -1.56
C LEU A 44 5.53 4.91 -0.46
N TYR A 45 5.44 3.89 0.40
CA TYR A 45 4.47 3.82 1.48
C TYR A 45 5.12 4.22 2.80
N LEU A 46 4.31 4.88 3.63
CA LEU A 46 4.61 5.20 5.00
C LEU A 46 3.88 4.22 5.94
N THR A 47 4.51 3.94 7.06
CA THR A 47 3.91 3.20 8.18
C THR A 47 3.52 4.21 9.24
N LEU A 48 2.20 4.32 9.49
CA LEU A 48 1.66 5.09 10.61
C LEU A 48 1.53 4.14 11.79
N HIS A 49 2.24 4.42 12.88
CA HIS A 49 2.21 3.58 14.07
C HIS A 49 1.04 3.95 15.00
N PRO A 50 0.49 2.99 15.76
CA PRO A 50 -0.48 3.29 16.81
C PRO A 50 0.15 4.19 17.87
N ILE A 51 -0.66 5.07 18.47
CA ILE A 51 -0.23 5.89 19.60
C ILE A 51 -0.14 4.99 20.83
N GLU A 52 0.94 5.11 21.61
CA GLU A 52 1.19 4.25 22.77
C GLU A 52 0.28 4.58 23.97
N LYS A 53 -0.17 5.84 24.05
CA LYS A 53 -1.03 6.33 25.14
C LYS A 53 -2.48 6.33 24.69
N ASP A 54 -3.23 5.31 25.11
CA ASP A 54 -4.66 5.14 24.83
C ASP A 54 -5.42 4.86 26.15
N PRO A 55 -6.32 5.76 26.61
CA PRO A 55 -6.75 6.99 25.95
C PRO A 55 -5.69 8.10 25.98
N ALA A 56 -5.63 8.86 24.89
CA ALA A 56 -4.70 9.95 24.72
C ALA A 56 -5.09 11.17 25.57
N ASN A 57 -4.09 11.77 26.23
CA ASN A 57 -4.27 12.93 27.10
C ASN A 57 -3.02 13.82 27.07
N GLY A 58 -3.22 15.13 26.94
CA GLY A 58 -2.14 16.12 26.89
C GLY A 58 -1.46 16.16 25.52
N VAL A 59 -0.13 15.99 25.49
CA VAL A 59 0.64 15.91 24.25
C VAL A 59 1.00 14.46 23.97
N VAL A 60 0.52 13.92 22.85
CA VAL A 60 0.81 12.54 22.44
C VAL A 60 1.70 12.49 21.19
N PRO A 61 2.75 11.63 21.18
CA PRO A 61 3.59 11.46 20.01
C PRO A 61 2.92 10.55 18.98
N ILE A 62 2.87 11.01 17.73
CA ILE A 62 2.50 10.23 16.56
C ILE A 62 3.79 9.84 15.84
N PHE A 63 4.03 8.54 15.73
CA PHE A 63 5.21 8.02 15.05
C PHE A 63 4.87 7.61 13.61
N ILE A 64 5.63 8.16 12.66
CA ILE A 64 5.56 7.79 11.25
C ILE A 64 6.92 7.29 10.77
N GLU A 65 6.91 6.24 9.97
CA GLU A 65 8.13 5.67 9.41
C GLU A 65 8.00 5.60 7.88
N MET A 66 9.05 6.03 7.17
CA MET A 66 9.05 6.04 5.71
C MET A 66 10.39 5.63 5.12
N ASN A 67 10.34 4.94 3.98
CA ASN A 67 11.54 4.44 3.30
C ASN A 67 12.20 5.48 2.39
N THR A 68 11.46 6.52 2.00
CA THR A 68 11.91 7.62 1.15
C THR A 68 11.39 8.95 1.70
N PRO A 69 12.14 10.06 1.54
CA PRO A 69 11.60 11.38 1.84
C PRO A 69 10.34 11.65 1.01
N MET A 70 9.27 12.10 1.65
CA MET A 70 7.99 12.37 0.99
C MET A 70 7.21 13.46 1.73
N ASN A 71 6.32 14.14 1.01
CA ASN A 71 5.42 15.12 1.59
C ASN A 71 4.26 14.39 2.27
N VAL A 72 4.08 14.64 3.58
CA VAL A 72 3.03 14.01 4.38
C VAL A 72 2.16 15.10 4.98
N GLU A 73 0.87 15.00 4.74
CA GLU A 73 -0.17 15.79 5.38
C GLU A 73 -0.76 14.96 6.53
N LEU A 74 -0.48 15.39 7.76
CA LEU A 74 -1.05 14.80 8.96
C LEU A 74 -2.29 15.60 9.37
N SER A 75 -3.42 14.91 9.47
CA SER A 75 -4.72 15.49 9.80
C SER A 75 -5.39 14.69 10.91
N VAL A 76 -6.20 15.36 11.72
CA VAL A 76 -7.11 14.75 12.69
C VAL A 76 -8.52 15.17 12.35
N PHE A 77 -9.44 14.21 12.34
CA PHE A 77 -10.85 14.46 12.11
C PHE A 77 -11.69 13.61 13.05
N SER A 78 -12.91 14.08 13.32
CA SER A 78 -13.85 13.37 14.18
C SER A 78 -14.53 12.22 13.42
N THR A 79 -15.10 11.27 14.17
CA THR A 79 -15.82 10.10 13.59
C THR A 79 -17.06 10.46 12.78
N ASP A 80 -17.64 11.64 13.03
CA ASP A 80 -18.82 12.21 12.38
C ASP A 80 -18.46 13.20 11.25
N ASP A 81 -17.18 13.31 10.87
CA ASP A 81 -16.65 14.25 9.88
C ASP A 81 -16.94 15.75 10.17
N SER A 82 -17.48 16.09 11.34
CA SER A 82 -17.81 17.49 11.71
C SER A 82 -16.56 18.35 11.97
N PHE A 83 -15.47 17.69 12.34
CA PHE A 83 -14.20 18.32 12.65
C PHE A 83 -13.11 17.76 11.74
N ASN A 84 -12.32 18.64 11.12
CA ASN A 84 -11.11 18.28 10.39
C ASN A 84 -10.04 19.37 10.60
N LYS A 85 -8.87 18.96 11.08
CA LYS A 85 -7.75 19.85 11.33
C LYS A 85 -6.45 19.25 10.82
N VAL A 86 -5.75 19.99 9.98
CA VAL A 86 -4.37 19.66 9.59
C VAL A 86 -3.44 20.03 10.74
N ILE A 87 -2.73 19.04 11.27
CA ILE A 87 -1.75 19.22 12.34
C ILE A 87 -0.45 19.76 11.74
N GLU A 88 0.02 19.09 10.70
CA GLU A 88 1.28 19.42 10.05
C GLU A 88 1.27 18.92 8.60
N SER A 89 1.83 19.71 7.70
CA SER A 89 1.97 19.34 6.29
C SER A 89 3.36 19.74 5.82
N LYS A 90 4.27 18.77 5.71
CA LYS A 90 5.65 19.02 5.29
C LYS A 90 6.31 17.78 4.71
N THR A 91 7.46 18.00 4.10
CA THR A 91 8.36 16.92 3.66
C THR A 91 9.11 16.35 4.86
N PHE A 92 8.94 15.06 5.10
CA PHE A 92 9.66 14.32 6.13
C PHE A 92 10.85 13.56 5.55
N LYS A 93 11.85 13.30 6.39
CA LYS A 93 13.05 12.54 6.00
C LYS A 93 12.77 11.03 6.06
N LYS A 94 13.57 10.27 5.32
CA LYS A 94 13.62 8.81 5.45
C LYS A 94 13.87 8.41 6.92
N GLY A 95 13.18 7.37 7.38
CA GLY A 95 13.26 6.81 8.72
C GLY A 95 12.05 7.16 9.58
N GLY A 96 12.22 7.03 10.89
CA GLY A 96 11.21 7.38 11.89
C GLY A 96 11.17 8.89 12.14
N ASN A 97 9.97 9.47 12.10
CA ASN A 97 9.71 10.85 12.47
C ASN A 97 8.60 10.88 13.52
N VAL A 98 8.75 11.74 14.53
CA VAL A 98 7.77 11.93 15.61
C VAL A 98 7.09 13.28 15.43
N ILE A 99 5.76 13.28 15.49
CA ILE A 99 4.94 14.49 15.42
C ILE A 99 4.14 14.58 16.71
N GLN A 100 4.12 15.74 17.34
CA GLN A 100 3.40 15.93 18.60
C GLN A 100 1.99 16.42 18.32
N LEU A 101 0.99 15.65 18.78
CA LEU A 101 -0.41 16.04 18.77
C LEU A 101 -0.78 16.57 20.15
N ASP A 102 -1.20 17.83 20.21
CA ASP A 102 -1.76 18.45 21.40
C ASP A 102 -3.27 18.17 21.49
N THR A 103 -3.62 17.19 22.32
CA THR A 103 -5.01 16.75 22.54
C THR A 103 -5.79 17.69 23.45
N THR A 104 -5.15 18.62 24.16
CA THR A 104 -5.83 19.58 25.06
C THR A 104 -6.73 20.56 24.32
N LYS A 105 -6.52 20.70 23.01
CA LYS A 105 -7.31 21.56 22.10
C LYS A 105 -8.48 20.81 21.45
N LEU A 106 -8.69 19.56 21.83
CA LEU A 106 -9.73 18.68 21.29
C LEU A 106 -10.67 18.28 22.43
N GLU A 107 -11.95 18.12 22.12
CA GLU A 107 -12.93 17.62 23.09
C GLU A 107 -12.68 16.13 23.36
N ASN A 108 -13.23 15.63 24.47
CA ASN A 108 -13.11 14.22 24.81
C ASN A 108 -14.00 13.39 23.89
N GLY A 109 -13.43 12.38 23.22
CA GLY A 109 -14.15 11.58 22.24
C GLY A 109 -13.25 10.76 21.31
N PHE A 110 -13.87 10.17 20.30
CA PHE A 110 -13.19 9.34 19.31
C PHE A 110 -12.82 10.14 18.07
N TYR A 111 -11.54 10.10 17.71
CA TYR A 111 -11.00 10.78 16.54
C TYR A 111 -10.23 9.81 15.66
N PHE A 112 -10.13 10.15 14.39
CA PHE A 112 -9.18 9.55 13.47
C PHE A 112 -8.02 10.49 13.24
N TYR A 113 -6.81 9.96 13.34
CA TYR A 113 -5.62 10.63 12.82
C TYR A 113 -5.19 9.95 11.52
N GLN A 114 -4.87 10.76 10.51
CA GLN A 114 -4.57 10.32 9.17
C GLN A 114 -3.27 10.93 8.67
N ALA A 115 -2.41 10.07 8.12
CA ALA A 115 -1.28 10.48 7.30
C ALA A 115 -1.62 10.25 5.83
N LYS A 116 -1.54 11.34 5.06
CA LYS A 116 -1.84 11.35 3.62
C LYS A 116 -0.60 11.77 2.84
N THR A 117 -0.27 10.98 1.83
CA THR A 117 0.75 11.27 0.82
C THR A 117 0.10 11.20 -0.56
N GLU A 118 0.88 11.47 -1.60
CA GLU A 118 0.40 11.34 -2.99
C GLU A 118 -0.07 9.91 -3.33
N ASN A 119 0.59 8.91 -2.74
CA ASN A 119 0.39 7.50 -3.09
C ASN A 119 -0.38 6.70 -2.05
N GLN A 120 -0.62 7.26 -0.87
CA GLN A 120 -1.24 6.53 0.24
C GLN A 120 -2.07 7.45 1.14
N LYS A 121 -3.18 6.91 1.63
CA LYS A 121 -3.89 7.42 2.81
C LYS A 121 -3.95 6.31 3.85
N THR A 122 -3.49 6.60 5.06
CA THR A 122 -3.58 5.68 6.20
C THR A 122 -4.16 6.41 7.39
N ARG A 123 -5.09 5.76 8.09
CA ARG A 123 -5.81 6.33 9.23
C ARG A 123 -5.85 5.33 10.39
N LYS A 124 -5.84 5.86 11.60
CA LYS A 124 -5.99 5.09 12.84
C LYS A 124 -6.92 5.82 13.78
N LEU A 125 -7.65 5.05 14.57
CA LEU A 125 -8.56 5.56 15.59
C LEU A 125 -7.77 5.86 16.88
N ILE A 126 -8.16 6.92 17.57
CA ILE A 126 -7.66 7.31 18.89
C ILE A 126 -8.85 7.74 19.76
N GLU A 127 -8.85 7.34 21.03
CA GLU A 127 -9.73 7.91 22.05
C GLU A 127 -8.98 9.04 22.76
N ILE A 128 -9.57 10.23 22.81
CA ILE A 128 -9.04 11.39 23.54
C ILE A 128 -9.83 11.55 24.83
N ARG A 129 -9.12 11.58 25.96
CA ARG A 129 -9.70 11.77 27.29
C ARG A 129 -8.79 12.66 28.12
N ASN A 130 -8.99 13.97 28.00
CA ASN A 130 -8.37 15.01 28.82
C ASN A 130 -8.93 15.04 30.24
#